data_AF-A0A6C0KCK2-F1
#
_entry.id   AF-A0A6C0KCK2-F1
#
_cell.length_a   1.000
_cell.length_b   1.000
_cell.length_c   1.000
_cell.angle_alpha   90.00
_cell.angle_beta   90.00
_cell.angle_gamma   90.00
#
_symmetry.space_group_name_H-M   'P 1'
#
loop_
_entity.id
_entity.type
_entity.pdbx_description
1 polymer ?
#
loop_
_entity_poly.entity_id
_entity_poly.type
_entity_poly.pdbx_seq_one_letter_code
_entity_poly.pdbx_strand_id
1 'polypeptide(L)'
;MFPSASIGIGIVWKGNGLTVDDAFQIIAVAQYWYTRLYNKKLYTSSFEQFLYDALTKKVVGSIAIQWIDSADIFLYSGPPCIMILNGVWYSFPISGNITPICVSMSWLLDTVEAPIANQLRKLGPIGCRDHHTECILQLAGVPCYFSGCICSIIEQGYYKYLSLFKSTTMEISDNSTLFTEVFQPISLAYEQIYLMAQNPTPIRTSNLNVFIAARALGMPVAFIGVKESRNAMLLDKATYEPHLMRETVLSSLSTTT
;
A
#
# COMPACT_ATOMS: atom_id res chain seq x y z
N MET A 1 13.33 -7.70 -12.20
CA MET A 1 14.32 -6.63 -11.92
C MET A 1 14.48 -6.50 -10.41
N PHE A 2 15.66 -6.14 -9.90
CA PHE A 2 15.93 -6.02 -8.47
C PHE A 2 16.67 -4.70 -8.21
N PRO A 3 16.45 -4.00 -7.08
CA PRO A 3 17.13 -2.75 -6.80
C PRO A 3 18.65 -2.90 -6.76
N SER A 4 19.36 -1.84 -7.12
CA SER A 4 20.81 -1.77 -7.23
C SER A 4 21.30 -0.34 -6.94
N ALA A 5 22.61 -0.09 -7.10
CA ALA A 5 23.14 1.27 -7.02
C ALA A 5 22.64 2.19 -8.15
N SER A 6 22.22 1.63 -9.30
CA SER A 6 21.73 2.40 -10.45
C SER A 6 20.21 2.43 -10.57
N ILE A 7 19.49 1.56 -9.84
CA ILE A 7 18.03 1.51 -9.82
C ILE A 7 17.57 1.46 -8.36
N GLY A 8 16.98 2.55 -7.89
CA GLY A 8 16.54 2.69 -6.50
C GLY A 8 15.24 1.96 -6.18
N ILE A 9 14.79 2.13 -4.95
CA ILE A 9 13.45 1.75 -4.49
C ILE A 9 12.57 3.00 -4.47
N GLY A 10 11.43 2.95 -5.16
CA GLY A 10 10.39 3.96 -5.04
C GLY A 10 9.44 3.63 -3.88
N ILE A 11 9.16 4.61 -3.04
CA ILE A 11 8.14 4.55 -2.00
C ILE A 11 7.17 5.71 -2.24
N VAL A 12 5.91 5.38 -2.50
CA VAL A 12 4.84 6.36 -2.62
C VAL A 12 4.42 6.86 -1.24
N TRP A 13 4.20 8.16 -1.13
CA TRP A 13 3.55 8.79 0.02
C TRP A 13 2.59 9.89 -0.44
N LYS A 14 1.84 10.49 0.50
CA LYS A 14 0.96 11.64 0.22
C LYS A 14 1.60 12.88 0.85
N GLY A 15 2.08 13.82 0.04
CA GLY A 15 2.88 14.96 0.48
C GLY A 15 2.19 15.86 1.50
N ASN A 16 0.87 16.00 1.36
CA ASN A 16 0.02 16.70 2.31
C ASN A 16 -1.10 15.77 2.77
N GLY A 17 -1.13 15.47 4.07
CA GLY A 17 -2.18 14.66 4.66
C GLY A 17 -1.90 13.17 4.67
N LEU A 18 -0.65 12.79 4.94
CA LEU A 18 -0.34 11.42 5.30
C LEU A 18 -1.00 11.13 6.66
N THR A 19 -1.80 10.08 6.71
CA THR A 19 -2.39 9.58 7.95
C THR A 19 -1.58 8.42 8.51
N VAL A 20 -1.85 8.01 9.76
CA VAL A 20 -1.30 6.75 10.28
C VAL A 20 -1.83 5.54 9.49
N ASP A 21 -3.05 5.59 8.95
CA ASP A 21 -3.56 4.55 8.02
C ASP A 21 -2.63 4.35 6.82
N ASP A 22 -2.24 5.44 6.17
CA ASP A 22 -1.35 5.41 5.02
C ASP A 22 0.05 4.91 5.40
N ALA A 23 0.54 5.28 6.59
CA ALA A 23 1.83 4.84 7.10
C ALA A 23 1.92 3.31 7.29
N PHE A 24 0.82 2.62 7.62
CA PHE A 24 0.80 1.15 7.66
C PHE A 24 1.10 0.53 6.28
N GLN A 25 0.62 1.13 5.19
CA GLN A 25 0.95 0.66 3.83
C GLN A 25 2.41 0.92 3.49
N ILE A 26 2.95 2.07 3.88
CA ILE A 26 4.38 2.41 3.71
C ILE A 26 5.26 1.41 4.46
N ILE A 27 4.93 1.09 5.71
CA ILE A 27 5.66 0.10 6.52
C ILE A 27 5.60 -1.29 5.86
N ALA A 28 4.45 -1.70 5.35
CA ALA A 28 4.34 -2.98 4.64
C ALA A 28 5.25 -3.03 3.39
N VAL A 29 5.25 -1.96 2.58
CA VAL A 29 6.16 -1.84 1.41
C VAL A 29 7.63 -1.86 1.85
N ALA A 30 7.97 -1.15 2.92
CA ALA A 30 9.31 -1.17 3.49
C ALA A 30 9.71 -2.57 3.97
N GLN A 31 8.81 -3.31 4.63
CA GLN A 31 9.05 -4.67 5.11
C GLN A 31 9.25 -5.65 3.95
N TYR A 32 8.49 -5.50 2.86
CA TYR A 32 8.71 -6.28 1.64
C TYR A 32 10.14 -6.08 1.11
N TRP A 33 10.57 -4.82 0.94
CA TRP A 33 11.90 -4.53 0.43
C TRP A 33 13.00 -4.98 1.39
N TYR A 34 12.83 -4.73 2.68
CA TYR A 34 13.73 -5.23 3.73
C TYR A 34 13.93 -6.73 3.61
N THR A 35 12.85 -7.50 3.56
CA THR A 35 12.89 -8.97 3.48
C THR A 35 13.67 -9.44 2.26
N ARG A 36 13.41 -8.81 1.10
CA ARG A 36 14.09 -9.14 -0.16
C ARG A 36 15.59 -8.84 -0.10
N LEU A 37 15.97 -7.68 0.44
CA LEU A 37 17.36 -7.26 0.56
C LEU A 37 18.12 -8.07 1.61
N TYR A 38 17.47 -8.36 2.74
CA TYR A 38 18.01 -9.18 3.82
C TYR A 38 18.29 -10.61 3.34
N ASN A 39 17.32 -11.24 2.66
CA ASN A 39 17.48 -12.59 2.11
C ASN A 39 18.58 -12.67 1.02
N LYS A 40 18.86 -11.55 0.34
CA LYS A 40 19.98 -11.43 -0.62
C LYS A 40 21.30 -11.02 0.03
N LYS A 41 21.34 -10.80 1.34
CA LYS A 41 22.50 -10.31 2.11
C LYS A 41 23.02 -8.95 1.62
N LEU A 42 22.14 -8.13 1.05
CA LEU A 42 22.45 -6.77 0.59
C LEU A 42 22.19 -5.72 1.68
N TYR A 43 21.47 -6.10 2.73
CA TYR A 43 21.26 -5.31 3.93
C TYR A 43 21.20 -6.27 5.12
N THR A 44 21.95 -6.00 6.19
CA THR A 44 22.13 -6.95 7.30
C THR A 44 21.64 -6.44 8.64
N SER A 45 21.28 -5.16 8.73
CA SER A 45 20.76 -4.56 9.97
C SER A 45 19.31 -4.97 10.23
N SER A 46 18.75 -4.53 11.37
CA SER A 46 17.35 -4.76 11.72
C SER A 46 16.39 -4.05 10.77
N PHE A 47 15.11 -4.47 10.76
CA PHE A 47 14.06 -3.77 10.03
C PHE A 47 13.84 -2.34 10.56
N GLU A 48 13.94 -2.14 11.88
CA GLU A 48 13.90 -0.81 12.49
C GLU A 48 14.99 0.10 11.88
N GLN A 49 16.23 -0.39 11.80
CA GLN A 49 17.32 0.38 11.20
C GLN A 49 17.10 0.62 9.71
N PHE A 50 16.56 -0.37 8.98
CA PHE A 50 16.21 -0.23 7.57
C PHE A 50 15.25 0.94 7.35
N LEU A 51 14.15 0.96 8.12
CA LEU A 51 13.13 2.00 8.00
C LEU A 51 13.70 3.37 8.39
N TYR A 52 14.52 3.43 9.45
CA TYR A 52 15.16 4.67 9.88
C TYR A 52 16.13 5.22 8.82
N ASP A 53 16.97 4.36 8.24
CA ASP A 53 17.89 4.72 7.15
C ASP A 53 17.13 5.19 5.90
N ALA A 54 16.06 4.49 5.53
CA ALA A 54 15.21 4.86 4.40
C ALA A 54 14.57 6.25 4.58
N LEU A 55 14.14 6.58 5.79
CA LEU A 55 13.51 7.87 6.10
C LEU A 55 14.51 9.02 6.20
N THR A 56 15.59 8.81 6.96
CA THR A 56 16.51 9.91 7.34
C THR A 56 17.67 10.08 6.38
N LYS A 57 18.18 8.98 5.84
CA LYS A 57 19.34 8.97 4.93
C LYS A 57 18.93 8.84 3.47
N LYS A 58 17.68 8.44 3.20
CA LYS A 58 17.16 8.14 1.85
C LYS A 58 17.99 7.10 1.11
N VAL A 59 18.69 6.24 1.84
CA VAL A 59 19.56 5.19 1.31
C VAL A 59 19.57 4.03 2.31
N VAL A 60 19.54 2.80 1.81
CA VAL A 60 19.69 1.56 2.60
C VAL A 60 20.81 0.73 1.98
N GLY A 61 21.91 0.55 2.71
CA GLY A 61 23.13 -0.03 2.15
C GLY A 61 23.65 0.83 0.98
N SER A 62 23.71 0.26 -0.23
CA SER A 62 24.08 0.98 -1.46
C SER A 62 22.89 1.36 -2.34
N ILE A 63 21.65 1.21 -1.85
CA ILE A 63 20.43 1.38 -2.64
C ILE A 63 19.75 2.69 -2.24
N ALA A 64 19.51 3.56 -3.22
CA ALA A 64 18.79 4.81 -3.00
C ALA A 64 17.28 4.57 -2.78
N ILE A 65 16.68 5.35 -1.90
CA ILE A 65 15.24 5.39 -1.64
C ILE A 65 14.68 6.69 -2.24
N GLN A 66 13.73 6.55 -3.16
CA GLN A 66 13.01 7.65 -3.79
C GLN A 66 11.64 7.77 -3.12
N TRP A 67 11.48 8.79 -2.29
CA TRP A 67 10.17 9.16 -1.72
C TRP A 67 9.43 10.02 -2.74
N ILE A 68 8.35 9.50 -3.31
CA ILE A 68 7.62 10.12 -4.42
C ILE A 68 6.20 10.44 -3.94
N ASP A 69 5.79 11.70 -4.04
CA ASP A 69 4.40 12.06 -3.77
C ASP A 69 3.50 11.37 -4.80
N SER A 70 2.40 10.77 -4.34
CA SER A 70 1.30 10.24 -5.15
C SER A 70 0.86 11.15 -6.29
N ALA A 71 0.87 12.48 -6.09
CA ALA A 71 0.52 13.47 -7.12
C ALA A 71 1.58 13.56 -8.24
N ASP A 72 2.84 13.27 -7.92
CA ASP A 72 3.97 13.43 -8.82
C ASP A 72 4.34 12.16 -9.59
N ILE A 73 3.71 11.01 -9.28
CA ILE A 73 4.05 9.71 -9.90
C ILE A 73 3.94 9.73 -11.43
N PHE A 74 2.99 10.49 -11.97
CA PHE A 74 2.77 10.61 -13.41
C PHE A 74 3.82 11.46 -14.11
N LEU A 75 4.44 12.40 -13.39
CA LEU A 75 5.40 13.38 -13.90
C LEU A 75 6.83 13.17 -13.37
N TYR A 76 7.05 12.13 -12.57
CA TYR A 76 8.32 11.85 -11.92
C TYR A 76 9.46 11.80 -12.92
N SER A 77 10.43 12.71 -12.79
CA SER A 77 11.61 12.79 -13.65
C SER A 77 12.91 12.46 -12.93
N GLY A 78 12.82 11.97 -11.70
CA GLY A 78 13.97 11.60 -10.88
C GLY A 78 14.66 10.30 -11.33
N PRO A 79 15.66 9.82 -10.55
CA PRO A 79 16.41 8.62 -10.88
C PRO A 79 15.52 7.37 -11.06
N PRO A 80 15.90 6.42 -11.94
CA PRO A 80 15.13 5.20 -12.13
C PRO A 80 14.92 4.42 -10.83
N CYS A 81 13.69 3.96 -10.61
CA CYS A 81 13.34 3.20 -9.41
C CYS A 81 12.34 2.07 -9.70
N ILE A 82 12.34 1.06 -8.82
CA ILE A 82 11.30 0.03 -8.79
C ILE A 82 10.33 0.39 -7.67
N MET A 83 9.03 0.48 -7.98
CA MET A 83 8.02 0.91 -7.01
C MET A 83 6.88 -0.11 -6.92
N ILE A 84 6.48 -0.44 -5.69
CA ILE A 84 5.22 -1.14 -5.46
C ILE A 84 4.08 -0.13 -5.69
N LEU A 85 3.22 -0.41 -6.66
CA LEU A 85 2.01 0.38 -6.88
C LEU A 85 0.87 -0.22 -6.07
N ASN A 86 0.76 0.16 -4.80
CA ASN A 86 -0.37 -0.18 -3.94
C ASN A 86 -1.25 1.05 -3.69
N GLY A 87 -2.45 0.84 -3.15
CA GLY A 87 -3.36 1.93 -2.80
C GLY A 87 -4.31 2.28 -3.93
N VAL A 88 -4.84 3.50 -3.93
CA VAL A 88 -5.89 3.95 -4.84
C VAL A 88 -5.30 4.55 -6.11
N TRP A 89 -5.81 4.14 -7.27
CA TRP A 89 -5.36 4.60 -8.58
C TRP A 89 -6.53 4.99 -9.48
N TYR A 90 -6.30 5.98 -10.34
CA TYR A 90 -7.32 6.51 -11.24
C TYR A 90 -6.75 7.08 -12.55
N SER A 91 -5.43 7.20 -12.69
CA SER A 91 -4.80 7.80 -13.87
C SER A 91 -3.59 6.99 -14.33
N PHE A 92 -3.37 6.94 -15.64
CA PHE A 92 -2.25 6.32 -16.33
C PHE A 92 -1.99 7.08 -17.65
N PRO A 93 -0.75 7.11 -18.18
CA PRO A 93 0.43 6.35 -17.75
C PRO A 93 1.17 6.95 -16.55
N ILE A 94 1.93 6.12 -15.84
CA ILE A 94 2.94 6.59 -14.88
C ILE A 94 4.24 6.96 -15.62
N SER A 95 5.15 7.66 -14.93
CA SER A 95 6.47 7.98 -15.49
C SER A 95 7.25 6.73 -15.92
N GLY A 96 7.97 6.84 -17.04
CA GLY A 96 8.89 5.80 -17.54
C GLY A 96 10.12 5.58 -16.67
N ASN A 97 10.45 6.49 -15.74
CA ASN A 97 11.52 6.29 -14.76
C ASN A 97 11.08 5.37 -13.60
N ILE A 98 9.80 5.01 -13.53
CA ILE A 98 9.24 4.11 -12.53
C ILE A 98 9.00 2.76 -13.20
N THR A 99 9.64 1.72 -12.67
CA THR A 99 9.31 0.33 -12.98
C THR A 99 8.30 -0.18 -11.94
N PRO A 100 7.01 -0.34 -12.30
CA PRO A 100 5.98 -0.67 -11.34
C PRO A 100 5.93 -2.17 -11.02
N ILE A 101 5.60 -2.49 -9.77
CA ILE A 101 5.10 -3.79 -9.33
C ILE A 101 3.65 -3.58 -8.90
N CYS A 102 2.71 -3.99 -9.75
CA CYS A 102 1.27 -3.78 -9.54
C CYS A 102 0.71 -4.82 -8.57
N VAL A 103 0.47 -4.42 -7.32
CA VAL A 103 -0.09 -5.27 -6.26
C VAL A 103 -0.90 -4.42 -5.30
N SER A 104 -2.03 -4.93 -4.82
CA SER A 104 -2.90 -4.23 -3.88
C SER A 104 -3.39 -2.87 -4.41
N MET A 105 -3.64 -2.79 -5.71
CA MET A 105 -4.24 -1.62 -6.37
C MET A 105 -5.75 -1.63 -6.19
N SER A 106 -6.32 -0.50 -5.80
CA SER A 106 -7.76 -0.28 -5.71
C SER A 106 -8.18 0.76 -6.75
N TRP A 107 -9.28 0.47 -7.44
CA TRP A 107 -9.87 1.34 -8.46
C TRP A 107 -11.22 1.83 -7.95
N LEU A 108 -11.40 3.15 -7.83
CA LEU A 108 -12.61 3.68 -7.18
C LEU A 108 -13.80 3.80 -8.10
N LEU A 109 -13.54 3.93 -9.40
CA LEU A 109 -14.58 4.17 -10.39
C LEU A 109 -15.22 2.85 -10.81
N ASP A 110 -16.49 2.88 -11.14
CA ASP A 110 -17.19 1.72 -11.71
C ASP A 110 -16.91 1.53 -13.22
N THR A 111 -15.94 2.27 -13.76
CA THR A 111 -15.54 2.23 -15.16
C THR A 111 -14.03 2.39 -15.32
N VAL A 112 -13.50 1.91 -16.44
CA VAL A 112 -12.11 2.11 -16.86
C VAL A 112 -12.13 2.58 -18.30
N GLU A 113 -11.68 3.81 -18.53
CA GLU A 113 -11.64 4.36 -19.88
C GLU A 113 -10.67 3.57 -20.78
N ALA A 114 -11.00 3.45 -22.07
CA ALA A 114 -10.20 2.66 -23.01
C ALA A 114 -8.71 3.07 -23.07
N PRO A 115 -8.33 4.37 -23.02
CA PRO A 115 -6.92 4.77 -22.97
C PRO A 115 -6.19 4.25 -21.72
N ILE A 116 -6.85 4.31 -20.56
CA ILE A 116 -6.31 3.82 -19.29
C ILE A 116 -6.19 2.29 -19.33
N ALA A 117 -7.22 1.58 -19.78
CA ALA A 117 -7.20 0.12 -19.92
C ALA A 117 -6.05 -0.35 -20.84
N ASN A 118 -5.77 0.39 -21.91
CA ASN A 118 -4.64 0.13 -22.81
C ASN A 118 -3.29 0.27 -22.10
N GLN A 119 -3.12 1.24 -21.21
CA GLN A 119 -1.88 1.38 -20.44
C GLN A 119 -1.76 0.26 -19.39
N LEU A 120 -2.84 -0.01 -18.66
CA LEU A 120 -2.87 -1.08 -17.65
C LEU A 120 -2.55 -2.45 -18.25
N ARG A 121 -3.03 -2.75 -19.47
CA ARG A 121 -2.68 -3.98 -20.20
C ARG A 121 -1.18 -4.16 -20.41
N LYS A 122 -0.43 -3.06 -20.62
CA LYS A 122 1.03 -3.11 -20.80
C LYS A 122 1.77 -3.36 -19.48
N LEU A 123 1.15 -3.01 -18.35
CA LEU A 123 1.72 -3.21 -17.01
C LEU A 123 1.33 -4.56 -16.38
N GLY A 124 0.25 -5.18 -16.88
CA GLY A 124 -0.37 -6.35 -16.27
C GLY A 124 0.54 -7.61 -16.21
N PRO A 125 0.19 -8.58 -15.35
CA PRO A 125 -1.07 -8.65 -14.61
C PRO A 125 -1.13 -7.70 -13.39
N ILE A 126 -2.27 -7.06 -13.19
CA ILE A 126 -2.51 -6.12 -12.09
C ILE A 126 -2.99 -6.87 -10.84
N GLY A 127 -2.30 -6.74 -9.72
CA GLY A 127 -2.78 -7.24 -8.43
C GLY A 127 -3.82 -6.31 -7.81
N CYS A 128 -5.05 -6.79 -7.69
CA CYS A 128 -6.20 -6.05 -7.18
C CYS A 128 -6.30 -6.14 -5.65
N ARG A 129 -6.53 -5.00 -5.00
CA ARG A 129 -6.74 -4.92 -3.54
C ARG A 129 -8.03 -5.62 -3.12
N ASP A 130 -9.08 -5.46 -3.91
CA ASP A 130 -10.45 -5.87 -3.62
C ASP A 130 -11.12 -6.47 -4.88
N HIS A 131 -12.20 -7.21 -4.68
CA HIS A 131 -12.92 -7.89 -5.79
C HIS A 131 -13.72 -6.93 -6.69
N HIS A 132 -14.02 -5.71 -6.21
CA HIS A 132 -14.59 -4.66 -7.08
C HIS A 132 -13.58 -4.29 -8.15
N THR A 133 -12.36 -3.93 -7.75
CA THR A 133 -11.26 -3.60 -8.66
C THR A 133 -10.95 -4.75 -9.61
N GLU A 134 -10.91 -5.99 -9.11
CA GLU A 134 -10.73 -7.18 -9.95
C GLU A 134 -11.82 -7.30 -11.01
N CYS A 135 -13.09 -7.17 -10.62
CA CYS A 135 -14.22 -7.24 -11.54
C CYS A 135 -14.14 -6.17 -12.64
N ILE A 136 -13.95 -4.91 -12.23
CA ILE A 136 -13.87 -3.76 -13.13
C ILE A 136 -12.73 -3.91 -14.15
N LEU A 137 -11.55 -4.35 -13.71
CA LEU A 137 -10.40 -4.56 -14.60
C LEU A 137 -10.60 -5.75 -15.54
N GLN A 138 -11.21 -6.86 -15.07
CA GLN A 138 -11.55 -8.00 -15.93
C GLN A 138 -12.53 -7.59 -17.03
N LEU A 139 -13.58 -6.83 -16.68
CA LEU A 139 -14.57 -6.34 -17.65
C LEU A 139 -13.96 -5.37 -18.67
N ALA A 140 -12.93 -4.61 -18.29
CA ALA A 140 -12.15 -3.76 -19.19
C ALA A 140 -11.10 -4.52 -20.04
N GLY A 141 -11.02 -5.85 -19.91
CA GLY A 141 -10.04 -6.69 -20.61
C GLY A 141 -8.60 -6.44 -20.18
N VAL A 142 -8.37 -6.07 -18.91
CA VAL A 142 -7.04 -5.91 -18.32
C VAL A 142 -6.69 -7.20 -17.56
N PRO A 143 -5.56 -7.86 -17.85
CA PRO A 143 -5.10 -9.01 -17.05
C PRO A 143 -4.90 -8.59 -15.60
N CYS A 144 -5.59 -9.26 -14.67
CA CYS A 144 -5.51 -8.96 -13.25
C CYS A 144 -5.80 -10.20 -12.39
N TYR A 145 -5.49 -10.10 -11.09
CA TYR A 145 -5.74 -11.13 -10.09
C TYR A 145 -6.00 -10.50 -8.73
N PHE A 146 -6.81 -11.14 -7.88
CA PHE A 146 -6.96 -10.72 -6.50
C PHE A 146 -5.64 -10.92 -5.71
N SER A 147 -5.10 -9.83 -5.16
CA SER A 147 -3.90 -9.83 -4.31
C SER A 147 -4.17 -9.48 -2.85
N GLY A 148 -5.33 -8.91 -2.53
CA GLY A 148 -5.60 -8.36 -1.19
C GLY A 148 -4.81 -7.07 -0.92
N CYS A 149 -4.88 -6.58 0.33
CA CYS A 149 -4.16 -5.37 0.76
C CYS A 149 -2.72 -5.69 1.17
N ILE A 150 -1.78 -4.79 0.83
CA ILE A 150 -0.35 -4.95 1.14
C ILE A 150 -0.10 -5.04 2.65
N CYS A 151 -0.95 -4.43 3.50
CA CYS A 151 -0.81 -4.56 4.95
C CYS A 151 -0.96 -6.01 5.46
N SER A 152 -1.47 -6.93 4.65
CA SER A 152 -1.55 -8.35 4.99
C SER A 152 -0.18 -9.05 5.10
N ILE A 153 0.88 -8.43 4.57
CA ILE A 153 2.25 -8.97 4.67
C ILE A 153 3.00 -8.48 5.91
N ILE A 154 2.37 -7.70 6.79
CA ILE A 154 3.00 -7.27 8.05
C ILE A 154 3.18 -8.50 8.96
N GLU A 155 4.41 -8.76 9.38
CA GLU A 155 4.79 -9.98 10.11
C GLU A 155 5.47 -9.66 11.44
N GLN A 156 5.11 -10.40 12.51
CA GLN A 156 5.59 -10.17 13.87
C GLN A 156 7.13 -10.17 13.99
N GLY A 157 7.81 -11.01 13.19
CA GLY A 157 9.25 -11.26 13.31
C GLY A 157 10.18 -10.06 13.11
N TYR A 158 9.66 -8.94 12.59
CA TYR A 158 10.45 -7.75 12.27
C TYR A 158 10.42 -6.64 13.34
N TYR A 159 9.44 -6.65 14.25
CA TYR A 159 9.18 -5.54 15.17
C TYR A 159 9.72 -5.82 16.57
N LYS A 160 11.05 -5.83 16.71
CA LYS A 160 11.76 -6.23 17.94
C LYS A 160 12.24 -5.07 18.82
N TYR A 161 12.32 -3.87 18.25
CA TYR A 161 12.94 -2.70 18.86
C TYR A 161 12.06 -1.48 18.61
N LEU A 162 12.06 -0.54 19.57
CA LEU A 162 11.31 0.72 19.49
C LEU A 162 12.23 1.94 19.67
N SER A 163 13.54 1.75 19.86
CA SER A 163 14.49 2.82 20.20
C SER A 163 14.54 3.97 19.21
N LEU A 164 14.34 3.71 17.91
CA LEU A 164 14.47 4.70 16.84
C LEU A 164 13.13 5.35 16.47
N PHE A 165 12.02 4.71 16.83
CA PHE A 165 10.66 5.15 16.47
C PHE A 165 9.75 5.40 17.66
N LYS A 166 10.30 5.51 18.87
CA LYS A 166 9.52 5.86 20.06
C LYS A 166 8.84 7.20 19.86
N SER A 167 7.51 7.22 19.75
CA SER A 167 6.78 8.48 19.69
C SER A 167 6.89 9.20 21.03
N THR A 168 6.92 10.53 20.98
CA THR A 168 6.80 11.38 22.17
C THR A 168 5.34 11.63 22.54
N THR A 169 4.39 11.16 21.72
CA THR A 169 2.95 11.38 21.92
C THR A 169 2.28 10.12 22.47
N MET A 170 1.56 10.24 23.59
CA MET A 170 0.77 9.14 24.18
C MET A 170 -0.62 8.97 23.55
N GLU A 171 -0.99 9.83 22.60
CA GLU A 171 -2.29 9.77 21.94
C GLU A 171 -2.25 8.82 20.74
N ILE A 172 -3.17 7.85 20.73
CA ILE A 172 -3.47 7.05 19.55
C ILE A 172 -4.08 8.03 18.53
N SER A 173 -3.29 8.44 17.54
CA SER A 173 -3.76 9.36 16.50
C SER A 173 -5.04 8.81 15.88
N ASP A 174 -6.10 9.60 15.93
CA ASP A 174 -7.26 9.35 15.11
C ASP A 174 -6.87 9.47 13.62
N ASN A 175 -7.62 8.80 12.74
CA ASN A 175 -7.35 8.81 11.30
C ASN A 175 -7.55 10.18 10.64
N SER A 176 -8.09 11.16 11.37
CA SER A 176 -8.26 12.54 10.89
C SER A 176 -7.01 13.38 11.01
N THR A 177 -6.03 12.93 11.80
CA THR A 177 -4.79 13.68 11.94
C THR A 177 -3.96 13.57 10.66
N LEU A 178 -3.86 14.70 9.97
CA LEU A 178 -3.09 14.88 8.75
C LEU A 178 -1.70 15.38 9.10
N PHE A 179 -0.67 14.62 8.72
CA PHE A 179 0.71 15.01 8.91
C PHE A 179 1.30 15.59 7.62
N THR A 180 2.14 16.62 7.76
CA THR A 180 2.90 17.24 6.67
C THR A 180 4.28 16.62 6.49
N GLU A 181 4.79 15.96 7.53
CA GLU A 181 6.11 15.31 7.53
C GLU A 181 5.95 13.79 7.58
N VAL A 182 6.76 13.07 6.80
CA VAL A 182 6.67 11.60 6.66
C VAL A 182 7.04 10.87 7.95
N PHE A 183 7.98 11.41 8.72
CA PHE A 183 8.60 10.69 9.84
C PHE A 183 7.60 10.39 10.96
N GLN A 184 6.83 11.39 11.38
CA GLN A 184 5.93 11.27 12.54
C GLN A 184 4.83 10.20 12.38
N PRO A 185 4.02 10.17 11.30
CA PRO A 185 3.00 9.14 11.13
C PRO A 185 3.59 7.73 10.99
N ILE A 186 4.80 7.60 10.43
CA ILE A 186 5.48 6.31 10.35
C ILE A 186 5.99 5.86 11.72
N SER A 187 6.54 6.76 12.55
CA SER A 187 6.91 6.44 13.93
C SER A 187 5.69 5.94 14.73
N LEU A 188 4.56 6.64 14.62
CA LEU A 188 3.31 6.24 15.26
C LEU A 188 2.80 4.89 14.78
N ALA A 189 2.79 4.66 13.47
CA ALA A 189 2.39 3.38 12.89
C ALA A 189 3.31 2.24 13.33
N TYR A 190 4.62 2.48 13.32
CA TYR A 190 5.61 1.49 13.75
C TYR A 190 5.45 1.15 15.24
N GLU A 191 5.25 2.15 16.11
CA GLU A 191 5.00 1.93 17.54
C GLU A 191 3.73 1.11 17.77
N GLN A 192 2.64 1.41 17.05
CA GLN A 192 1.40 0.63 17.14
C GLN A 192 1.63 -0.83 16.71
N ILE A 193 2.32 -1.08 15.60
CA ILE A 193 2.62 -2.44 15.13
C ILE A 193 3.54 -3.16 16.13
N TYR A 194 4.55 -2.47 16.67
CA TYR A 194 5.41 -2.99 17.72
C TYR A 194 4.59 -3.43 18.93
N LEU A 195 3.69 -2.58 19.44
CA LEU A 195 2.83 -2.92 20.57
C LEU A 195 1.92 -4.12 20.26
N MET A 196 1.34 -4.21 19.06
CA MET A 196 0.57 -5.37 18.62
C MET A 196 1.41 -6.65 18.61
N ALA A 197 2.66 -6.57 18.14
CA ALA A 197 3.57 -7.70 18.07
C ALA A 197 4.06 -8.16 19.45
N GLN A 198 4.25 -7.23 20.40
CA GLN A 198 4.75 -7.55 21.75
C GLN A 198 3.65 -7.99 22.71
N ASN A 199 2.46 -7.38 22.63
CA ASN A 199 1.36 -7.64 23.56
C ASN A 199 0.04 -7.81 22.81
N PRO A 200 -0.33 -9.05 22.45
CA PRO A 200 -1.48 -9.32 21.60
C PRO A 200 -2.81 -9.14 22.34
N THR A 201 -3.24 -7.90 22.48
CA THR A 201 -4.50 -7.52 23.10
C THR A 201 -5.60 -7.33 22.06
N PRO A 202 -6.88 -7.59 22.37
CA PRO A 202 -7.96 -7.36 21.42
C PRO A 202 -8.08 -5.88 21.01
N ILE A 203 -8.18 -5.62 19.71
CA ILE A 203 -8.25 -4.26 19.16
C ILE A 203 -9.63 -4.01 18.56
N ARG A 204 -10.15 -2.79 18.73
CA ARG A 204 -11.30 -2.28 17.98
C ARG A 204 -10.83 -1.10 17.16
N THR A 205 -11.05 -1.13 15.86
CA THR A 205 -10.56 -0.06 14.98
C THR A 205 -11.53 0.22 13.85
N SER A 206 -11.68 1.49 13.47
CA SER A 206 -12.37 1.92 12.25
C SER A 206 -11.42 2.05 11.06
N ASN A 207 -10.13 1.82 11.29
CA ASN A 207 -9.07 1.92 10.30
C ASN A 207 -8.87 0.57 9.60
N LEU A 208 -8.97 0.55 8.27
CA LEU A 208 -8.89 -0.67 7.49
C LEU A 208 -7.46 -1.22 7.41
N ASN A 209 -6.44 -0.39 7.24
CA ASN A 209 -5.06 -0.89 7.13
C ASN A 209 -4.56 -1.42 8.48
N VAL A 210 -4.93 -0.77 9.59
CA VAL A 210 -4.70 -1.24 10.96
C VAL A 210 -5.45 -2.55 11.22
N PHE A 211 -6.72 -2.64 10.80
CA PHE A 211 -7.48 -3.89 10.93
C PHE A 211 -6.77 -5.05 10.22
N ILE A 212 -6.35 -4.83 8.97
CA ILE A 212 -5.70 -5.87 8.16
C ILE A 212 -4.33 -6.24 8.74
N ALA A 213 -3.53 -5.26 9.16
CA ALA A 213 -2.24 -5.50 9.80
C ALA A 213 -2.38 -6.26 11.12
N ALA A 214 -3.34 -5.86 11.95
CA ALA A 214 -3.65 -6.57 13.19
C ALA A 214 -4.07 -8.03 12.91
N ARG A 215 -4.91 -8.27 11.88
CA ARG A 215 -5.26 -9.63 11.45
C ARG A 215 -4.04 -10.42 10.95
N ALA A 216 -3.14 -9.80 10.18
CA ALA A 216 -1.91 -10.42 9.69
C ALA A 216 -0.99 -10.85 10.85
N LEU A 217 -0.94 -10.04 11.91
CA LEU A 217 -0.24 -10.36 13.16
C LEU A 217 -0.99 -11.39 14.03
N GLY A 218 -2.13 -11.92 13.59
CA GLY A 218 -2.92 -12.88 14.36
C GLY A 218 -3.68 -12.27 15.55
N MET A 219 -3.89 -10.95 15.56
CA MET A 219 -4.61 -10.27 16.65
C MET A 219 -6.11 -10.56 16.58
N PRO A 220 -6.77 -10.77 17.73
CA PRO A 220 -8.21 -10.58 17.82
C PRO A 220 -8.53 -9.11 17.53
N VAL A 221 -9.21 -8.82 16.43
CA VAL A 221 -9.54 -7.44 16.04
C VAL A 221 -10.95 -7.36 15.47
N ALA A 222 -11.68 -6.31 15.86
CA ALA A 222 -13.00 -5.98 15.35
C ALA A 222 -12.95 -4.68 14.54
N PHE A 223 -13.44 -4.73 13.29
CA PHE A 223 -13.65 -3.54 12.49
C PHE A 223 -14.95 -2.86 12.91
N ILE A 224 -14.86 -1.61 13.38
CA ILE A 224 -16.01 -0.79 13.81
C ILE A 224 -16.24 0.43 12.92
N GLY A 225 -15.53 0.51 11.78
CA GLY A 225 -15.69 1.57 10.80
C GLY A 225 -16.93 1.38 9.94
N VAL A 226 -17.28 2.41 9.15
CA VAL A 226 -18.35 2.31 8.16
C VAL A 226 -17.95 1.28 7.11
N LYS A 227 -18.80 0.26 6.94
CA LYS A 227 -18.68 -0.72 5.85
C LYS A 227 -19.14 -0.06 4.55
N GLU A 228 -18.32 0.82 3.98
CA GLU A 228 -18.48 1.22 2.59
C GLU A 228 -18.33 -0.01 1.69
N SER A 229 -18.99 -0.03 0.52
CA SER A 229 -18.97 -1.16 -0.42
C SER A 229 -17.55 -1.67 -0.68
N ARG A 230 -16.58 -0.76 -0.90
CA ARG A 230 -15.16 -1.09 -1.15
C ARG A 230 -14.48 -1.77 0.04
N ASN A 231 -14.73 -1.28 1.25
CA ASN A 231 -14.19 -1.88 2.48
C ASN A 231 -14.84 -3.24 2.71
N ALA A 232 -16.15 -3.37 2.45
CA ALA A 232 -16.89 -4.62 2.58
C ALA A 232 -16.35 -5.69 1.64
N MET A 233 -16.00 -5.36 0.39
CA MET A 233 -15.44 -6.33 -0.59
C MET A 233 -14.05 -6.84 -0.23
N LEU A 234 -13.35 -6.18 0.71
CA LEU A 234 -12.09 -6.65 1.27
C LEU A 234 -12.29 -7.41 2.59
N LEU A 235 -13.30 -7.02 3.37
CA LEU A 235 -13.57 -7.54 4.71
C LEU A 235 -14.48 -8.77 4.73
N ASP A 236 -15.35 -8.94 3.73
CA ASP A 236 -16.44 -9.90 3.75
C ASP A 236 -16.67 -10.50 2.36
N LYS A 237 -16.49 -11.81 2.22
CA LYS A 237 -16.78 -12.55 0.97
C LYS A 237 -18.28 -12.69 0.73
N ALA A 238 -19.12 -12.51 1.75
CA ALA A 238 -20.54 -12.85 1.71
C ALA A 238 -21.42 -11.83 0.96
N THR A 239 -20.91 -10.62 0.68
CA THR A 239 -21.68 -9.52 0.06
C THR A 239 -21.36 -9.28 -1.42
N TYR A 240 -20.48 -10.08 -2.03
CA TYR A 240 -20.05 -9.91 -3.41
C TYR A 240 -21.01 -10.60 -4.40
N GLU A 241 -21.78 -9.79 -5.16
CA GLU A 241 -22.68 -10.25 -6.23
C GLU A 241 -22.14 -9.82 -7.61
N PRO A 242 -21.17 -10.56 -8.19
CA PRO A 242 -20.44 -10.14 -9.40
C PRO A 242 -21.32 -9.93 -10.64
N HIS A 243 -22.51 -10.53 -10.65
CA HIS A 243 -23.45 -10.39 -11.76
C HIS A 243 -24.04 -8.97 -11.86
N LEU A 244 -24.37 -8.32 -10.73
CA LEU A 244 -24.93 -6.96 -10.69
C LEU A 244 -23.90 -5.90 -11.11
N MET A 245 -22.64 -6.07 -10.71
CA MET A 245 -21.55 -5.19 -11.13
C MET A 245 -21.33 -5.28 -12.65
N ARG A 246 -21.33 -6.49 -13.21
CA ARG A 246 -21.19 -6.71 -14.64
C ARG A 246 -22.28 -6.01 -15.46
N GLU A 247 -23.53 -6.05 -15.01
CA GLU A 247 -24.64 -5.35 -15.67
C GLU A 247 -24.44 -3.83 -15.67
N THR A 248 -23.98 -3.27 -14.54
CA THR A 248 -23.72 -1.83 -14.39
C THR A 248 -22.60 -1.37 -15.32
N VAL A 249 -21.48 -2.10 -15.37
CA VAL A 249 -20.35 -1.77 -16.25
C VAL A 249 -20.76 -1.86 -17.72
N LEU A 250 -21.43 -2.95 -18.12
CA LEU A 250 -21.85 -3.13 -19.52
C LEU A 250 -22.84 -2.06 -19.97
N SER A 251 -23.77 -1.64 -19.10
CA SER A 251 -24.69 -0.54 -19.42
C SER A 251 -23.94 0.79 -19.64
N SER A 252 -22.95 1.12 -18.82
CA SER A 252 -22.15 2.33 -18.97
C SER A 252 -21.31 2.38 -20.26
N LEU A 253 -20.84 1.21 -20.72
CA LEU A 253 -20.10 1.07 -21.98
C LEU A 253 -21.01 1.15 -23.21
N SER A 254 -22.31 0.87 -23.06
CA SER A 254 -23.30 0.92 -24.14
C SER A 254 -23.91 2.31 -24.36
N THR A 255 -23.76 3.24 -23.41
CA THR A 255 -24.27 4.62 -23.49
C THR A 255 -23.33 5.60 -24.21
N THR A 256 -22.20 5.12 -24.76
CA THR A 256 -21.20 5.94 -25.47
C THR A 256 -21.22 5.78 -27.00
N THR A 257 -22.27 5.18 -27.56
CA THR A 257 -22.55 5.12 -29.01
C THR A 257 -23.78 5.94 -29.36
#